data_AF-U1QIG9-F1
#
_entry.id   AF-U1QIG9-F1
#
_cell.length_a   1.000
_cell.length_b   1.000
_cell.length_c   1.000
_cell.angle_alpha   90.00
_cell.angle_beta   90.00
_cell.angle_gamma   90.00
#
_symmetry.space_group_name_H-M   'P 1'
#
loop_
_entity.id
_entity.type
_entity.pdbx_description
1 polymer ?
#
loop_
_entity_poly.entity_id
_entity_poly.type
_entity_poly.pdbx_seq_one_letter_code
_entity_poly.pdbx_strand_id
1 'polypeptide(L)' 'MTTRQCDGCGTKVRIAGGIADLWNFEFGGTEGMILELADGSEHFLCLDCTDRLPDDRDPTADDVAALPSNAPDPDE' A
#
# COMPACT_ATOMS: atom_id res chain seq x y z
N MET A 1 3.49 -0.39 16.68
CA MET A 1 3.43 -0.95 15.32
C MET A 1 2.21 -0.39 14.62
N THR A 2 2.41 0.54 13.69
CA THR A 2 1.31 1.17 12.95
C THR A 2 1.18 0.45 11.62
N THR A 3 0.06 -0.23 11.43
CA THR A 3 -0.31 -0.80 10.13
C THR A 3 -1.41 0.05 9.50
N ARG A 4 -1.39 0.16 8.18
CA ARG A 4 -2.43 0.83 7.38
C ARG A 4 -2.92 -0.11 6.30
N GLN A 5 -4.20 0.00 5.97
CA GLN A 5 -4.79 -0.80 4.92
C GLN A 5 -4.35 -0.27 3.54
N CYS A 6 -3.94 -1.17 2.66
CA CYS A 6 -3.71 -0.86 1.24
C CYS A 6 -5.04 -0.55 0.57
N ASP A 7 -5.12 0.58 -0.15
CA ASP A 7 -6.34 1.00 -0.86
C ASP A 7 -6.65 0.12 -2.08
N GLY A 8 -5.67 -0.62 -2.61
CA GLY A 8 -5.84 -1.57 -3.72
C GLY A 8 -6.30 -2.96 -3.24
N CYS A 9 -5.42 -3.67 -2.52
CA CYS A 9 -5.70 -5.06 -2.13
C CYS A 9 -6.45 -5.22 -0.79
N GLY A 10 -6.56 -4.17 0.03
CA GLY A 10 -7.18 -4.24 1.35
C GLY A 10 -6.32 -4.88 2.45
N THR A 11 -5.10 -5.33 2.16
CA THR A 11 -4.21 -5.95 3.17
C THR A 11 -3.66 -4.91 4.14
N LYS A 12 -3.46 -5.28 5.41
CA LYS A 12 -2.81 -4.44 6.42
C LYS A 12 -1.29 -4.46 6.23
N VAL A 13 -0.75 -3.32 5.81
CA VAL A 13 0.67 -3.12 5.47
C VAL A 13 1.34 -2.33 6.59
N ARG A 14 2.60 -2.62 6.89
CA ARG A 14 3.36 -1.86 7.89
C ARG A 14 3.82 -0.52 7.31
N ILE A 15 3.56 0.55 8.05
CA ILE A 15 4.11 1.87 7.73
C ILE A 15 5.38 2.08 8.55
N ALA A 16 6.51 2.30 7.88
CA ALA A 16 7.69 2.83 8.58
C ALA A 16 7.42 4.29 8.93
N GLY A 17 7.10 4.56 10.18
CA GLY A 17 6.64 5.89 10.56
C GLY A 17 6.36 6.04 12.05
N GLY A 18 7.41 5.99 12.87
CA GLY A 18 7.35 6.36 14.27
C GLY A 18 8.73 6.58 14.88
N ILE A 19 8.90 7.64 15.66
CA ILE A 19 10.11 7.92 16.49
C ILE A 19 10.42 6.80 17.50
N ALA A 20 9.50 5.85 17.71
CA ALA A 20 9.71 4.63 18.49
C ALA A 20 10.39 3.49 17.69
N ASP A 21 10.37 3.54 16.35
CA ASP A 21 11.00 2.53 15.47
C ASP A 21 12.48 2.82 15.19
N LEU A 22 13.01 3.98 15.63
CA LEU A 22 14.44 4.32 15.47
C LEU A 22 15.40 3.36 16.19
N TRP A 23 14.90 2.58 17.15
CA TRP A 23 15.69 1.62 17.95
C TRP A 23 15.31 0.16 17.72
N ASN A 24 14.29 -0.12 16.90
CA ASN A 24 13.93 -1.48 16.51
C ASN A 24 14.13 -1.62 15.00
N PHE A 25 15.40 -1.76 14.61
CA PHE A 25 15.82 -2.22 13.29
C PHE A 25 15.39 -3.70 13.07
N GLU A 26 14.09 -3.98 13.12
CA GLU A 26 13.57 -5.13 12.39
C GLU A 26 13.56 -4.73 10.92
N PHE A 27 14.48 -5.32 10.16
CA PHE A 27 14.72 -5.17 8.72
C PHE A 27 13.56 -5.67 7.84
N GLY A 28 12.30 -5.40 8.20
CA GLY A 28 11.18 -5.48 7.28
C GLY A 28 11.06 -4.14 6.58
N GLY A 29 11.48 -4.07 5.31
CA GLY A 29 11.42 -2.84 4.51
C GLY A 29 10.03 -2.18 4.56
N THR A 30 9.95 -0.88 4.28
CA THR A 30 8.67 -0.22 4.05
C THR A 30 7.85 -1.01 3.05
N GLU A 31 6.78 -1.66 3.50
CA GLU A 31 5.96 -2.51 2.63
C GLU A 31 4.90 -1.71 1.84
N GLY A 32 4.75 -0.40 2.10
CA GLY A 32 3.85 0.48 1.33
C GLY A 32 4.22 1.96 1.38
N MET A 33 3.67 2.72 0.42
CA MET A 33 3.89 4.16 0.24
C MET A 33 2.61 4.88 -0.22
N ILE A 34 2.54 6.18 0.03
CA ILE A 34 1.46 7.03 -0.50
C ILE A 34 1.88 7.51 -1.89
N LEU A 35 1.03 7.29 -2.89
CA LEU A 35 1.21 7.68 -4.28
C LEU A 35 0.12 8.68 -4.66
N GLU A 36 0.50 9.75 -5.34
CA GLU A 36 -0.43 10.67 -6.01
C GLU A 36 -0.66 10.15 -7.44
N LEU A 37 -1.92 9.92 -7.80
CA LEU A 37 -2.35 9.40 -9.09
C LEU A 37 -2.65 10.52 -10.08
N ALA A 38 -2.81 10.20 -11.36
CA ALA A 38 -3.06 11.21 -12.40
C ALA A 38 -4.40 11.94 -12.27
N ASP A 39 -5.38 11.37 -11.57
CA ASP A 39 -6.62 12.06 -11.24
C ASP A 39 -6.49 13.03 -10.05
N GLY A 40 -5.30 13.11 -9.44
CA GLY A 40 -5.01 13.97 -8.29
C GLY A 40 -5.41 13.36 -6.94
N SER A 41 -5.81 12.08 -6.92
CA SER A 41 -6.09 11.34 -5.70
C SER A 41 -4.80 10.78 -5.08
N GLU A 42 -4.76 10.75 -3.75
CA GLU A 42 -3.68 10.15 -2.99
C GLU A 42 -4.12 8.80 -2.44
N HIS A 43 -3.40 7.73 -2.79
CA HIS A 43 -3.70 6.36 -2.37
C HIS A 43 -2.49 5.74 -1.66
N PHE A 44 -2.74 4.99 -0.58
CA PHE A 44 -1.72 4.21 0.10
C PHE A 44 -1.71 2.79 -0.46
N LEU A 45 -0.63 2.43 -1.16
CA LEU A 45 -0.48 1.13 -1.81
C LEU A 45 0.73 0.38 -1.25
N CYS A 46 0.60 -0.95 -1.16
CA CYS A 46 1.76 -1.81 -0.94
C CYS A 46 2.61 -1.91 -2.21
N LEU A 47 3.88 -2.28 -2.06
CA LEU A 47 4.80 -2.50 -3.19
C LEU A 47 4.22 -3.43 -4.26
N ASP A 48 3.58 -4.54 -3.87
CA ASP A 48 2.91 -5.46 -4.81
C ASP A 48 1.77 -4.82 -5.61
N CYS A 49 1.00 -3.90 -5.00
CA CYS A 49 -0.09 -3.23 -5.69
C CYS A 49 0.45 -2.18 -6.66
N THR A 50 1.49 -1.45 -6.26
CA THR A 50 2.17 -0.50 -7.14
C THR A 50 2.76 -1.18 -8.36
N ASP A 51 3.39 -2.36 -8.19
CA ASP A 51 3.97 -3.14 -9.31
C ASP A 51 2.91 -3.70 -10.28
N ARG A 52 1.65 -3.80 -9.84
CA ARG A 52 0.52 -4.23 -10.67
C ARG A 52 -0.18 -3.09 -11.40
N LEU A 53 0.10 -1.84 -11.06
CA LEU A 53 -0.49 -0.71 -11.76
C LEU A 53 -0.02 -0.68 -13.23
N PRO A 54 -0.82 -0.10 -14.14
CA PRO A 54 -0.39 0.08 -15.51
C PRO A 54 0.84 1.00 -15.58
N ASP A 55 1.89 0.54 -16.25
CA ASP A 55 3.12 1.32 -16.53
C ASP A 55 3.04 2.01 -17.92
N ASP A 56 2.10 1.57 -18.77
CA ASP A 56 1.85 2.10 -20.11
C ASP A 56 1.03 3.40 -20.14
N ARG A 57 0.43 3.78 -19.01
CA ARG A 57 -0.31 5.04 -18.82
C ARG A 57 -0.24 5.46 -17.37
N ASP A 58 -0.55 6.73 -17.09
CA ASP A 58 -0.65 7.17 -15.71
C ASP A 58 -1.81 6.44 -14.98
N PRO A 59 -1.55 5.81 -13.83
CA PRO A 59 -2.58 5.13 -13.06
C PRO A 59 -3.55 6.13 -12.43
N THR A 60 -4.78 5.67 -12.23
CA THR A 60 -5.89 6.43 -11.64
C THR A 60 -6.57 5.65 -10.52
N ALA A 61 -7.44 6.32 -9.75
CA ALA A 61 -8.20 5.65 -8.69
C ALA A 61 -9.01 4.42 -9.17
N ASP A 62 -9.44 4.40 -10.44
CA ASP A 62 -10.14 3.25 -11.04
C ASP A 62 -9.21 2.03 -11.18
N ASP A 63 -7.94 2.25 -11.49
CA ASP A 63 -6.93 1.19 -11.57
C ASP A 63 -6.66 0.57 -10.22
N VAL A 64 -6.60 1.40 -9.19
CA VAL A 64 -6.46 0.94 -7.80
C VAL A 64 -7.67 0.10 -7.40
N ALA A 65 -8.89 0.55 -7.72
CA ALA A 65 -10.12 -0.17 -7.42
C ALA A 65 -10.26 -1.48 -8.22
N ALA A 66 -9.61 -1.58 -9.38
CA ALA A 66 -9.57 -2.78 -10.21
C ALA A 66 -8.58 -3.85 -9.71
N LEU A 67 -7.71 -3.52 -8.74
CA LEU A 67 -6.76 -4.48 -8.18
C LEU A 67 -7.49 -5.62 -7.44
N PRO A 68 -7.02 -6.87 -7.55
CA PRO A 68 -7.63 -7.98 -6.84
C PRO A 68 -7.45 -7.80 -5.32
N SER A 69 -8.55 -7.86 -4.60
CA SER A 69 -8.55 -7.86 -3.13
C SER A 69 -7.81 -9.11 -2.65
N ASN A 70 -6.68 -8.92 -1.95
CA ASN A 70 -5.91 -9.99 -1.32
C ASN A 70 -5.89 -9.81 0.19
N ALA A 71 -6.90 -9.13 0.73
CA ALA A 71 -7.13 -9.08 2.16
C ALA A 71 -7.35 -10.53 2.63
N PRO A 72 -6.50 -11.07 3.52
CA PRO A 72 -6.79 -12.36 4.12
C PRO A 72 -8.14 -12.24 4.83
N ASP A 73 -8.99 -13.25 4.65
CA ASP A 73 -10.28 -13.33 5.33
C ASP A 73 -10.04 -13.12 6.84
N PRO A 74 -10.76 -12.19 7.50
CA PRO A 74 -10.52 -11.85 8.90
C PRO A 74 -10.87 -12.97 9.90
N ASP A 75 -11.21 -14.17 9.42
CA ASP A 75 -11.73 -15.31 10.17
C ASP A 75 -10.88 -16.61 10.05
N GLU A 76 -9.63 -16.56 9.54
CA GLU A 76 -8.71 -17.73 9.50
C GLU A 76 -7.83 -17.88 10.76
#